data_AF-H8H2H6-F1
#
_entry.id   AF-H8H2H6-F1
#
_cell.length_a   1.000
_cell.length_b   1.000
_cell.length_c   1.000
_cell.angle_alpha   90.00
_cell.angle_beta   90.00
_cell.angle_gamma   90.00
#
_symmetry.space_group_name_H-M   'P 1'
#
loop_
_entity.id
_entity.type
_entity.pdbx_description
1 polymer ?
#
loop_
_entity_poly.entity_id
_entity_poly.type
_entity_poly.pdbx_seq_one_letter_code
_entity_poly.pdbx_strand_id
1 'polypeptide(L)'
;MRLLITLLLASALSAAAPAYTPTCTIRISTSTSRYLPGRLVTVQTAQGCQGAASVRFASRTGTQPDAPPGLFTLRPGDRLTRRVPTDWWIEWRDKGLRWVRYAERTP
;
A
#
# COMPACT_ATOMS: atom_id res chain seq x y z
N MET A 1 -57.35 -18.57 18.96
CA MET A 1 -56.31 -18.42 17.91
C MET A 1 -55.88 -16.95 17.92
N ARG A 2 -54.92 -16.49 18.73
CA ARG A 2 -53.44 -16.60 18.63
C ARG A 2 -52.88 -16.36 17.22
N LEU A 3 -52.54 -15.12 16.91
CA LEU A 3 -51.53 -14.68 15.92
C LEU A 3 -51.19 -13.21 16.26
N LEU A 4 -50.17 -13.00 17.09
CA LEU A 4 -48.77 -12.74 16.72
C LEU A 4 -48.47 -11.23 16.64
N ILE A 5 -48.18 -10.69 17.82
CA ILE A 5 -47.40 -9.47 18.06
C ILE A 5 -45.98 -9.73 17.55
N THR A 6 -45.50 -8.97 16.56
CA THR A 6 -44.08 -8.61 16.36
C THR A 6 -43.89 -7.81 15.06
N LEU A 7 -44.08 -6.50 15.10
CA LEU A 7 -43.33 -5.59 14.21
C LEU A 7 -42.26 -4.90 15.07
N LEU A 8 -41.24 -5.68 15.44
CA LEU A 8 -40.02 -5.16 16.02
C LEU A 8 -39.22 -4.46 14.93
N LEU A 9 -38.85 -3.21 15.21
CA LEU A 9 -37.57 -2.60 14.90
C LEU A 9 -37.04 -2.86 13.48
N ALA A 10 -37.42 -1.98 12.55
CA ALA A 10 -36.55 -1.64 11.43
C ALA A 10 -35.36 -0.85 11.98
N SER A 11 -34.43 -1.58 12.60
CA SER A 11 -33.16 -1.06 13.08
C SER A 11 -32.44 -0.39 11.90
N ALA A 12 -32.22 0.91 12.05
CA ALA A 12 -31.38 1.71 11.19
C ALA A 12 -30.00 1.04 11.05
N LEU A 13 -29.81 0.27 9.98
CA LEU A 13 -28.48 -0.02 9.45
C LEU A 13 -28.02 1.24 8.73
N SER A 14 -27.63 2.25 9.50
CA SER A 14 -26.72 3.28 9.00
C SER A 14 -25.43 2.56 8.67
N ALA A 15 -25.28 2.13 7.42
CA ALA A 15 -24.02 1.69 6.86
C ALA A 15 -23.05 2.86 7.06
N ALA A 16 -22.23 2.77 8.11
CA ALA A 16 -21.14 3.70 8.32
C ALA A 16 -20.26 3.60 7.07
N ALA A 17 -20.37 4.60 6.19
CA ALA A 17 -19.46 4.73 5.07
C ALA A 17 -18.04 4.66 5.65
N PRO A 18 -17.13 3.86 5.08
CA PRO A 18 -15.79 3.73 5.62
C PRO A 18 -15.19 5.12 5.70
N ALA A 19 -14.89 5.56 6.94
CA ALA A 19 -14.26 6.84 7.17
C ALA A 19 -12.98 6.88 6.33
N TYR A 20 -12.88 7.91 5.49
CA TYR A 20 -11.72 8.14 4.63
C TYR A 20 -10.48 8.20 5.51
N THR A 21 -9.70 7.12 5.53
CA THR A 21 -8.43 7.08 6.25
C THR A 21 -7.38 7.71 5.34
N PRO A 22 -6.81 8.86 5.71
CA PRO A 22 -5.82 9.52 4.86
C PRO A 22 -4.61 8.60 4.72
N THR A 23 -4.32 8.14 3.51
CA THR A 23 -3.12 7.34 3.27
C THR A 23 -1.87 8.21 3.38
N CYS A 24 -0.81 7.60 3.89
CA CYS A 24 0.44 8.30 4.08
C CYS A 24 1.22 8.48 2.80
N THR A 25 1.78 9.68 2.64
CA THR A 25 2.86 9.92 1.69
C THR A 25 4.05 9.05 2.08
N ILE A 26 4.75 8.52 1.08
CA ILE A 26 5.96 7.74 1.26
C ILE A 26 7.19 8.49 0.73
N ARG A 27 8.35 8.11 1.24
CA ARG A 27 9.67 8.45 0.72
C ARG A 27 10.31 7.15 0.22
N ILE A 28 10.95 7.22 -0.92
CA ILE A 28 11.62 6.08 -1.56
C ILE A 28 13.08 6.45 -1.76
N SER A 29 13.98 5.55 -1.36
CA SER A 29 15.40 5.61 -1.69
C SER A 29 15.84 4.28 -2.27
N THR A 30 16.89 4.34 -3.09
CA THR A 30 17.33 3.25 -3.93
C THR A 30 18.86 3.21 -3.93
N SER A 31 19.42 2.00 -3.97
CA SER A 31 20.86 1.81 -4.14
C SER A 31 21.15 0.57 -4.98
N THR A 32 22.19 0.67 -5.81
CA THR A 32 22.67 -0.42 -6.66
C THR A 32 24.05 -0.88 -6.18
N SER A 33 24.40 -2.13 -6.47
CA SER A 33 25.73 -2.68 -6.17
C SER A 33 26.22 -3.44 -7.39
N ARG A 34 27.48 -3.23 -7.79
CA ARG A 34 28.11 -3.99 -8.88
C ARG A 34 28.26 -5.48 -8.58
N TYR A 35 28.13 -5.88 -7.31
CA TYR A 35 28.33 -7.26 -6.85
C TYR A 35 27.03 -8.03 -6.63
N LEU A 36 25.87 -7.34 -6.64
CA LEU A 36 24.57 -7.96 -6.37
C LEU A 36 23.58 -7.54 -7.46
N PRO A 37 22.86 -8.49 -8.09
CA PRO A 37 21.86 -8.15 -9.09
C PRO A 37 20.72 -7.30 -8.49
N GLY A 38 20.10 -6.52 -9.36
CA GLY A 38 18.98 -5.64 -9.03
C GLY A 38 19.37 -4.42 -8.20
N ARG A 39 18.38 -3.84 -7.54
CA ARG A 39 18.50 -2.64 -6.70
C ARG A 39 17.89 -2.89 -5.32
N LEU A 40 18.51 -2.34 -4.30
CA LEU A 40 17.94 -2.29 -2.96
C LEU A 40 17.05 -1.05 -2.87
N VAL A 41 15.76 -1.26 -2.67
CA VAL A 41 14.76 -0.21 -2.49
C VAL A 41 14.41 -0.14 -1.02
N THR A 42 14.37 1.08 -0.48
CA THR A 42 13.85 1.37 0.86
C THR A 42 12.68 2.32 0.74
N VAL A 43 11.53 1.93 1.30
CA VAL A 43 10.31 2.71 1.37
C VAL A 43 10.02 3.06 2.82
N GLN A 44 9.72 4.33 3.09
CA GLN A 44 9.42 4.84 4.42
C GLN A 44 8.19 5.73 4.37
N THR A 45 7.37 5.75 5.43
CA THR A 45 6.33 6.78 5.55
C THR A 45 6.96 8.15 5.80
N ALA A 46 6.37 9.21 5.25
CA ALA A 46 6.79 10.58 5.54
C ALA A 46 6.60 10.93 7.03
N GLN A 47 7.46 11.80 7.56
CA GLN A 47 7.36 12.26 8.95
C GLN A 47 6.02 12.98 9.20
N GLY A 48 5.40 12.73 10.36
CA GLY A 48 4.10 13.31 10.73
C GLY A 48 2.88 12.62 10.09
N CYS A 49 3.09 11.56 9.31
CA CYS A 49 2.05 10.65 8.83
C CYS A 49 1.17 10.11 9.98
N GLN A 50 -0.15 10.11 9.80
CA GLN A 50 -1.12 9.62 10.81
C GLN A 50 -1.93 8.40 10.31
N GLY A 51 -1.81 8.04 9.04
CA GLY A 51 -2.49 6.90 8.43
C GLY A 51 -1.56 5.77 8.03
N ALA A 52 -2.07 4.82 7.25
CA ALA A 52 -1.26 3.78 6.67
C ALA A 52 -0.94 4.10 5.20
N ALA A 53 0.25 3.73 4.72
CA ALA A 53 0.56 3.72 3.30
C ALA A 53 0.39 2.31 2.74
N SER A 54 -0.27 2.16 1.60
CA SER A 54 -0.30 0.90 0.86
C SER A 54 0.71 0.95 -0.27
N VAL A 55 1.63 0.01 -0.31
CA VAL A 55 2.77 -0.04 -1.24
C VAL A 55 2.80 -1.42 -1.91
N ARG A 56 3.10 -1.49 -3.20
CA ARG A 56 3.40 -2.76 -3.88
C ARG A 56 4.58 -2.60 -4.82
N PHE A 57 5.30 -3.69 -5.04
CA PHE A 57 6.34 -3.78 -6.06
C PHE A 57 5.75 -4.46 -7.29
N ALA A 58 5.95 -3.87 -8.45
CA ALA A 58 5.38 -4.35 -9.71
C ALA A 58 6.43 -4.39 -10.82
N SER A 59 6.22 -5.27 -11.80
CA SER A 59 7.08 -5.45 -12.97
C SER A 59 6.24 -5.58 -14.23
N ARG A 60 6.85 -5.33 -15.39
CA ARG A 60 6.15 -5.49 -16.68
C ARG A 60 6.07 -6.97 -17.06
N THR A 61 7.04 -7.75 -16.62
CA THR A 61 7.24 -9.16 -16.98
C THR A 61 6.54 -10.14 -16.03
N GLY A 62 6.05 -9.67 -14.87
CA GLY A 62 5.33 -10.51 -13.90
C GLY A 62 6.21 -11.48 -13.12
N THR A 63 7.55 -11.37 -13.21
CA THR A 63 8.46 -12.01 -12.26
C THR A 63 8.10 -11.56 -10.83
N GLN A 64 8.39 -12.35 -9.79
CA GLN A 64 8.10 -12.01 -8.37
C GLN A 64 9.37 -11.49 -7.67
N PRO A 65 9.29 -10.58 -6.68
CA PRO A 65 10.49 -10.13 -5.96
C PRO A 65 10.88 -11.16 -4.92
N ASP A 66 12.12 -11.10 -4.43
CA ASP A 66 12.75 -12.14 -3.59
C ASP A 66 11.99 -12.48 -2.28
N ALA A 67 11.00 -11.68 -1.83
CA ALA A 67 10.11 -12.02 -0.69
C ALA A 67 8.90 -11.08 -0.50
N PRO A 68 7.76 -11.66 -0.08
CA PRO A 68 6.72 -12.15 -0.97
C PRO A 68 6.18 -11.06 -1.91
N PRO A 69 5.69 -11.42 -3.11
CA PRO A 69 4.85 -10.51 -3.91
C PRO A 69 3.63 -10.09 -3.07
N GLY A 70 3.30 -8.81 -3.06
CA GLY A 70 2.14 -8.39 -2.30
C GLY A 70 1.95 -6.90 -2.15
N LEU A 71 0.78 -6.57 -1.62
CA LEU A 71 0.47 -5.27 -1.06
C LEU A 71 1.00 -5.22 0.37
N PHE A 72 1.86 -4.25 0.63
CA PHE A 72 2.43 -3.96 1.94
C PHE A 72 1.72 -2.76 2.53
N THR A 73 1.30 -2.90 3.79
CA THR A 73 0.75 -1.78 4.57
C THR A 73 1.83 -1.28 5.52
N LEU A 74 2.23 -0.02 5.38
CA LEU A 74 3.19 0.65 6.25
C LEU A 74 2.46 1.58 7.21
N ARG A 75 2.67 1.39 8.50
CA ARG A 75 2.19 2.29 9.57
C ARG A 75 3.13 3.50 9.71
N PRO A 76 2.70 4.56 10.41
CA PRO A 76 3.58 5.70 10.69
C PRO A 76 4.89 5.25 11.35
N GLY A 77 6.02 5.60 10.73
CA GLY A 77 7.36 5.25 11.18
C GLY A 77 7.91 3.95 10.58
N ASP A 78 7.10 3.18 9.86
CA ASP A 78 7.56 1.93 9.25
C ASP A 78 8.55 2.16 8.11
N ARG A 79 9.45 1.18 7.97
CA ARG A 79 10.43 1.07 6.89
C ARG A 79 10.37 -0.31 6.27
N LEU A 80 10.22 -0.35 4.94
CA LEU A 80 10.27 -1.56 4.13
C LEU A 80 11.49 -1.52 3.21
N THR A 81 12.39 -2.49 3.37
CA THR A 81 13.56 -2.63 2.49
C THR A 81 13.46 -3.94 1.71
N ARG A 82 13.66 -3.87 0.39
CA ARG A 82 13.55 -5.01 -0.54
C ARG A 82 14.58 -4.89 -1.66
N ARG A 83 15.15 -6.03 -2.05
CA ARG A 83 15.90 -6.15 -3.30
C ARG A 83 14.90 -6.49 -4.40
N VAL A 84 14.94 -5.74 -5.49
CA VAL A 84 14.08 -5.96 -6.66
C VAL A 84 14.91 -5.89 -7.94
N PRO A 85 14.52 -6.61 -9.00
CA PRO A 85 15.14 -6.45 -10.31
C PRO A 85 15.01 -5.02 -10.85
N THR A 86 15.90 -4.64 -11.77
CA THR A 86 16.04 -3.25 -12.23
C THR A 86 14.83 -2.74 -13.02
N ASP A 87 14.08 -3.63 -13.67
CA ASP A 87 12.89 -3.31 -14.47
C ASP A 87 11.61 -3.13 -13.63
N TRP A 88 11.70 -3.31 -12.32
CA TRP A 88 10.58 -3.17 -11.40
C TRP A 88 10.36 -1.72 -11.00
N TRP A 89 9.11 -1.40 -10.64
CA TRP A 89 8.72 -0.12 -10.07
C TRP A 89 7.97 -0.32 -8.76
N ILE A 90 7.84 0.77 -8.02
CA ILE A 90 7.06 0.83 -6.78
C ILE A 90 5.74 1.52 -7.11
N GLU A 91 4.64 1.03 -6.59
CA GLU A 91 3.36 1.72 -6.62
C GLU A 91 2.87 1.97 -5.21
N TRP A 92 2.27 3.13 -4.97
CA TRP A 92 1.66 3.43 -3.68
C TRP A 92 0.27 4.04 -3.89
N ARG A 93 -0.61 3.88 -2.90
CA ARG A 93 -1.89 4.59 -2.90
C ARG A 93 -1.70 6.00 -2.39
N ASP A 94 -2.01 6.99 -3.24
CA ASP A 94 -2.06 8.39 -2.87
C ASP A 94 -3.33 8.72 -2.07
N LYS A 95 -3.42 9.97 -1.58
CA LYS A 95 -4.59 10.44 -0.83
C LYS A 95 -5.91 10.16 -1.57
N GLY A 96 -5.95 10.20 -2.90
CA GLY A 96 -7.15 9.84 -3.67
C GLY A 96 -7.43 8.34 -3.80
N LEU A 97 -6.72 7.47 -3.07
CA LEU A 97 -6.71 6.01 -3.20
C LEU A 97 -6.29 5.50 -4.59
N ARG A 98 -5.65 6.37 -5.39
CA ARG A 98 -5.15 6.03 -6.72
C ARG A 98 -3.77 5.41 -6.59
N TRP A 99 -3.52 4.37 -7.38
CA TRP A 99 -2.19 3.82 -7.52
C TRP A 99 -1.32 4.80 -8.31
N VAL A 100 -0.33 5.37 -7.64
CA VAL A 100 0.69 6.20 -8.26
C VAL A 100 1.96 5.37 -8.39
N ARG A 101 2.55 5.42 -9.59
CA ARG A 101 3.76 4.70 -9.92
C ARG A 101 4.97 5.57 -9.66
N TYR A 102 5.86 5.07 -8.81
CA TYR A 102 7.23 5.54 -8.72
C TYR A 102 8.08 4.68 -9.64
N ALA A 103 8.19 5.11 -10.89
CA ALA A 103 9.18 4.60 -11.81
C ALA A 103 10.50 5.28 -11.46
N GLU A 104 11.46 4.52 -10.94
CA GLU A 104 12.83 4.98 -11.02
C GLU A 104 13.26 4.83 -12.49
N ARG A 105 12.95 5.84 -13.27
CA ARG A 105 13.78 6.22 -14.40
C ARG A 105 14.36 7.57 -14.04
N THR A 106 15.61 7.58 -13.66
CA THR A 106 16.46 8.70 -14.07
C THR A 106 17.62 8.07 -14.84
N PRO A 107 17.87 8.53 -16.08
CA PRO A 107 19.01 8.07 -16.87
C PRO A 107 20.34 8.19 -16.11
#